data_AF-A0A7V1KM30-F1
#
_entry.id   AF-A0A7V1KM30-F1
#
_cell.length_a   1.000
_cell.length_b   1.000
_cell.length_c   1.000
_cell.angle_alpha   90.00
_cell.angle_beta   90.00
_cell.angle_gamma   90.00
#
_symmetry.space_group_name_H-M   'P 1'
#
loop_
_entity.id
_entity.type
_entity.pdbx_description
1 polymer ?
#
loop_
_entity_poly.entity_id
_entity_poly.type
_entity_poly.pdbx_seq_one_letter_code
_entity_poly.pdbx_strand_id
1 'polypeptide(L)'
;MRDFLAFRKMITPLIIQAIFWIGVLLCVIAGLIYIVVGASAYYGGGGMVLAGVLLIILGPLGVRIYCELLIVMFKILDELVHIRKELGRPGS
;
A
#
# COMPACT_ATOMS: atom_id res chain seq x y z
N MET A 1 -10.21 28.44 -11.42
CA MET A 1 -10.30 26.95 -11.48
C MET A 1 -9.04 26.33 -12.12
N ARG A 2 -7.83 26.72 -11.71
CA ARG A 2 -6.58 26.16 -12.25
C ARG A 2 -5.55 25.78 -11.17
N ASP A 3 -5.94 25.82 -9.90
CA ASP A 3 -5.12 25.40 -8.76
C ASP A 3 -5.31 23.94 -8.33
N PHE A 4 -6.27 23.23 -8.91
CA PHE A 4 -6.49 21.81 -8.59
C PHE A 4 -5.35 20.88 -9.07
N LEU A 5 -4.43 21.39 -9.89
CA LEU A 5 -3.30 20.63 -10.44
C LEU A 5 -1.98 20.88 -9.68
N ALA A 6 -1.87 21.95 -8.88
CA ALA A 6 -0.76 22.14 -7.95
C ALA A 6 -0.87 21.20 -6.72
N PHE A 7 -2.06 20.65 -6.46
CA PHE A 7 -2.31 19.65 -5.42
C PHE A 7 -1.81 18.24 -5.79
N ARG A 8 -1.24 18.03 -7.00
CA ARG A 8 -0.73 16.71 -7.42
C ARG A 8 0.41 16.18 -6.53
N LYS A 9 1.18 17.07 -5.90
CA LYS A 9 2.28 16.71 -5.00
C LYS A 9 1.80 16.27 -3.59
N MET A 10 0.54 16.55 -3.22
CA MET A 10 -0.09 16.08 -1.97
C MET A 10 -1.19 15.03 -2.16
N ILE A 11 -1.75 14.87 -3.36
CA ILE A 11 -2.79 13.84 -3.63
C ILE A 11 -2.18 12.44 -3.70
N THR A 12 -1.04 12.27 -4.38
CA THR A 12 -0.39 10.96 -4.55
C THR A 12 -0.13 10.24 -3.22
N PRO A 13 0.45 10.87 -2.18
CA PRO A 13 0.62 10.20 -0.88
C PRO A 13 -0.72 9.86 -0.22
N LEU A 14 -1.75 10.72 -0.35
CA LEU A 14 -3.05 10.52 0.27
C LEU A 14 -3.84 9.37 -0.37
N ILE A 15 -3.77 9.21 -1.70
CA ILE A 15 -4.36 8.06 -2.41
C ILE A 15 -3.69 6.75 -1.98
N ILE A 16 -2.36 6.72 -1.90
CA ILE A 16 -1.64 5.51 -1.45
C ILE A 16 -2.01 5.17 -0.01
N GLN A 17 -2.18 6.16 0.85
CA GLN A 17 -2.61 5.96 2.24
C GLN A 17 -4.05 5.40 2.34
N ALA A 18 -4.95 5.78 1.43
CA ALA A 18 -6.28 5.18 1.35
C ALA A 18 -6.22 3.71 0.88
N ILE A 19 -5.40 3.41 -0.13
CA ILE A 19 -5.16 2.04 -0.59
C ILE A 19 -4.54 1.18 0.52
N PHE A 20 -3.62 1.74 1.31
CA PHE A 20 -3.03 1.07 2.46
C PHE A 20 -4.10 0.60 3.45
N TRP A 21 -4.98 1.49 3.87
CA TRP A 21 -6.06 1.16 4.81
C TRP A 21 -7.01 0.09 4.26
N ILE A 22 -7.34 0.16 2.97
CA ILE A 22 -8.15 -0.87 2.30
C ILE A 22 -7.41 -2.21 2.25
N GLY A 23 -6.11 -2.20 1.92
CA GLY A 23 -5.27 -3.40 1.89
C GLY A 23 -5.13 -4.06 3.26
N VAL A 24 -4.92 -3.27 4.31
CA VAL A 24 -4.89 -3.76 5.69
C VAL A 24 -6.25 -4.34 6.09
N LEU A 25 -7.34 -3.65 5.76
CA LEU A 25 -8.69 -4.14 6.04
C LEU A 25 -8.95 -5.49 5.33
N LEU A 26 -8.54 -5.62 4.07
CA LEU A 26 -8.61 -6.88 3.31
C LEU A 26 -7.76 -7.98 3.94
N CYS A 27 -6.53 -7.70 4.38
CA CYS A 27 -5.69 -8.69 5.07
C CYS A 27 -6.35 -9.17 6.37
N VAL A 28 -6.93 -8.26 7.15
CA VAL A 28 -7.64 -8.60 8.39
C VAL A 28 -8.87 -9.46 8.10
N ILE A 29 -9.69 -9.08 7.11
CA ILE A 29 -10.88 -9.84 6.70
C ILE A 29 -10.48 -11.22 6.16
N ALA A 30 -9.49 -11.29 5.28
CA ALA A 30 -9.00 -12.55 4.72
C ALA A 30 -8.47 -13.47 5.82
N GLY A 31 -7.66 -12.94 6.75
CA GLY A 31 -7.14 -13.71 7.88
C GLY A 31 -8.25 -14.24 8.80
N LEU A 32 -9.28 -13.44 9.07
CA LEU A 32 -10.48 -13.88 9.81
C LEU A 32 -11.23 -14.99 9.08
N ILE A 33 -11.38 -14.89 7.75
CA ILE A 33 -11.99 -15.95 6.94
C ILE A 33 -11.18 -17.25 7.04
N TYR A 34 -9.86 -17.19 6.91
CA TYR A 34 -8.99 -18.36 7.06
C TYR A 34 -9.10 -19.01 8.44
N ILE A 35 -9.24 -18.21 9.50
CA ILE A 35 -9.44 -18.73 10.87
C ILE A 35 -10.81 -19.41 10.99
N VAL A 36 -11.88 -18.80 10.50
CA VAL A 36 -13.25 -19.37 10.58
C VAL A 36 -13.35 -20.65 9.76
N VAL A 37 -12.83 -20.65 8.53
CA VAL A 37 -12.81 -21.83 7.65
C VAL A 37 -11.96 -22.93 8.29
N GLY A 38 -10.77 -22.60 8.80
CA GLY A 38 -9.90 -23.55 9.48
C GLY A 38 -10.51 -24.13 10.77
N ALA A 39 -11.23 -23.32 11.55
CA ALA A 39 -11.92 -23.78 12.76
C ALA A 39 -13.15 -24.65 12.44
N SER A 40 -13.79 -24.43 11.28
CA SER A 40 -14.92 -25.25 10.82
C SER A 40 -14.53 -26.58 10.17
N ALA A 41 -13.24 -26.80 9.89
CA ALA A 41 -12.76 -28.00 9.23
C ALA A 41 -12.66 -29.19 10.20
N TYR A 42 -13.30 -30.30 9.85
CA TYR A 42 -13.42 -31.51 10.69
C TYR A 42 -12.08 -32.25 10.91
N TYR A 43 -11.10 -32.07 10.02
CA TYR A 43 -9.75 -32.62 10.14
C TYR A 43 -8.74 -31.72 9.41
N GLY A 44 -7.55 -31.48 10.00
CA GLY A 44 -6.47 -30.70 9.35
C GLY A 44 -6.59 -29.17 9.38
N GLY A 45 -7.59 -28.61 10.07
CA GLY A 45 -7.86 -27.17 10.12
C GLY A 45 -6.80 -26.31 10.82
N GLY A 46 -5.98 -26.90 11.70
CA GLY A 46 -4.97 -26.17 12.48
C GLY A 46 -3.95 -25.40 11.63
N GLY A 47 -3.59 -25.93 10.46
CA GLY A 47 -2.68 -25.25 9.53
C GLY A 47 -3.30 -23.99 8.91
N MET A 48 -4.60 -24.01 8.58
CA MET A 48 -5.30 -22.84 8.04
C MET A 48 -5.52 -21.76 9.10
N VAL A 49 -5.78 -22.16 10.35
CA VAL A 49 -5.89 -21.22 11.48
C VAL A 49 -4.54 -20.54 11.75
N LEU A 50 -3.44 -21.31 11.78
CA LEU A 50 -2.08 -20.76 11.92
C LEU A 50 -1.74 -19.81 10.76
N ALA A 51 -2.06 -20.19 9.53
CA ALA A 51 -1.86 -19.35 8.35
C ALA A 51 -2.69 -18.06 8.43
N GLY A 52 -3.95 -18.13 8.89
CA GLY A 52 -4.81 -16.96 9.09
C GLY A 52 -4.27 -15.99 10.15
N VAL A 53 -3.80 -16.51 11.29
CA VAL A 53 -3.16 -15.69 12.34
C VAL A 53 -1.86 -15.06 11.84
N LEU A 54 -1.02 -15.83 11.15
CA LEU A 54 0.21 -15.31 10.51
C LEU A 54 -0.12 -14.22 9.50
N LEU A 55 -1.18 -14.38 8.70
CA LEU A 55 -1.60 -13.39 7.70
C LEU A 55 -2.11 -12.10 8.34
N ILE A 56 -2.80 -12.16 9.49
CA ILE A 56 -3.21 -10.96 10.24
C ILE A 56 -2.01 -10.19 10.79
N ILE A 57 -0.93 -10.86 11.17
CA ILE A 57 0.27 -10.22 11.75
C ILE A 57 1.24 -9.77 10.64
N LEU A 58 1.57 -10.66 9.71
CA LEU A 58 2.53 -10.40 8.63
C LEU A 58 1.91 -9.63 7.45
N GLY A 59 0.60 -9.74 7.23
CA GLY A 59 -0.10 -9.05 6.14
C GLY A 59 0.04 -7.52 6.23
N PRO A 60 -0.30 -6.88 7.37
CA PRO A 60 -0.13 -5.43 7.53
C PRO A 60 1.33 -4.99 7.41
N LEU A 61 2.29 -5.80 7.86
CA LEU A 61 3.72 -5.57 7.70
C LEU A 61 4.13 -5.58 6.22
N GLY A 62 3.66 -6.54 5.45
CA GLY A 62 3.87 -6.60 4.00
C GLY A 62 3.26 -5.40 3.27
N VAL A 63 2.01 -5.06 3.60
CA VAL A 63 1.29 -3.90 3.02
C VAL A 63 2.00 -2.59 3.35
N ARG A 64 2.56 -2.44 4.56
CA ARG A 64 3.40 -1.28 4.96
C ARG A 64 4.61 -1.13 4.04
N ILE A 65 5.41 -2.19 3.90
CA ILE A 65 6.63 -2.18 3.07
C ILE A 65 6.28 -1.87 1.60
N TYR A 66 5.22 -2.49 1.08
CA TYR A 66 4.78 -2.26 -0.29
C TYR A 66 4.33 -0.81 -0.52
N CYS A 67 3.57 -0.24 0.42
CA CYS A 67 3.14 1.16 0.32
C CYS A 67 4.32 2.14 0.41
N GLU A 68 5.31 1.87 1.28
CA GLU A 68 6.53 2.68 1.39
C GLU A 68 7.29 2.69 0.05
N LEU A 69 7.45 1.51 -0.57
CA LEU A 69 8.10 1.36 -1.88
C LEU A 69 7.36 2.11 -2.98
N LEU A 70 6.03 2.02 -3.02
CA LEU A 70 5.21 2.76 -3.98
C LEU A 70 5.39 4.28 -3.83
N ILE A 71 5.36 4.80 -2.61
CA ILE A 71 5.57 6.23 -2.32
C ILE A 71 6.98 6.65 -2.77
N VAL A 72 8.00 5.85 -2.45
CA VAL A 72 9.39 6.13 -2.85
C VAL A 72 9.52 6.19 -4.36
N MET A 73 8.91 5.25 -5.10
CA MET A 73 8.96 5.24 -6.57
C MET A 73 8.35 6.50 -7.18
N PHE A 74 7.19 6.94 -6.68
CA PHE A 74 6.56 8.19 -7.12
C PHE A 74 7.39 9.41 -6.76
N LYS A 75 8.03 9.42 -5.58
CA LYS A 75 8.90 10.51 -5.15
C LYS A 75 10.12 10.65 -6.05
N ILE A 76 10.72 9.54 -6.47
CA ILE A 76 11.84 9.54 -7.43
C ILE A 76 11.39 10.11 -8.78
N LEU A 77 10.20 9.74 -9.26
CA LEU A 77 9.65 10.29 -10.51
C LEU A 77 9.48 11.81 -10.44
N ASP A 78 8.93 12.32 -9.33
CA ASP A 78 8.77 13.76 -9.11
C ASP A 78 10.12 14.50 -9.08
N GLU A 79 11.13 13.93 -8.43
CA GLU A 79 12.49 14.50 -8.43
C GLU A 79 13.12 14.50 -9.83
N LEU A 80 12.93 13.45 -10.63
CA LEU A 80 13.41 13.39 -12.01
C LEU A 80 12.73 14.45 -12.91
N VAL A 81 11.43 14.66 -12.74
CA VAL A 81 10.68 15.72 -13.44
C VAL A 81 11.18 17.10 -13.01
N HIS A 82 11.48 17.27 -11.72
CA HIS A 82 12.04 18.51 -11.18
C HIS A 82 13.41 18.83 -11.80
N ILE A 83 14.35 17.87 -11.78
CA ILE A 83 15.69 18.02 -12.37
C ILE A 83 15.61 18.31 -13.88
N ARG A 84 14.72 17.62 -14.62
CA ARG A 84 14.49 17.88 -16.05
C ARG A 84 14.04 19.33 -16.29
N LYS A 85 13.18 19.87 -15.44
CA LYS A 85 12.65 21.23 -15.58
C LYS A 85 13.72 22.29 -15.32
N GLU A 86 14.60 22.05 -14.35
CA GLU A 86 15.76 22.91 -14.04
C GLU A 86 16.77 22.90 -15.20
N LEU A 87 17.09 21.72 -15.75
CA LEU A 87 18.02 21.60 -16.88
C LEU A 87 17.43 22.05 -18.23
N GLY A 88 16.09 22.05 -18.35
CA GLY A 88 15.36 22.43 -19.56
C GLY A 88 15.12 23.94 -19.72
N ARG A 89 15.62 24.79 -18.81
CA ARG A 89 15.71 26.25 -19.02
C ARG A 89 17.00 26.56 -19.79
N PRO A 90 16.96 26.85 -21.11
CA PRO A 90 18.11 27.38 -21.79
C PRO A 90 18.31 28.83 -21.32
N GLY A 91 19.42 29.11 -20.64
CA GLY A 91 19.95 30.45 -20.41
C GLY A 91 19.20 31.30 -19.38
N SER A 92 19.88 31.61 -18.28
CA SER A 92 20.16 33.03 -18.01
C SER A 92 21.51 33.35 -18.61
#